data_AF-A0A357D1L8-F1
#
_entry.id   AF-A0A357D1L8-F1
#
_cell.length_a   1.000
_cell.length_b   1.000
_cell.length_c   1.000
_cell.angle_alpha   90.00
_cell.angle_beta   90.00
_cell.angle_gamma   90.00
#
_symmetry.space_group_name_H-M   'P 1'
#
loop_
_entity.id
_entity.type
_entity.pdbx_description
1 polymer ?
#
loop_
_entity_poly.entity_id
_entity_poly.type
_entity_poly.pdbx_seq_one_letter_code
_entity_poly.pdbx_strand_id
1 'polypeptide(L)'
;ENTAYLVTDMLRGVIMRGTGRGATIDRPVAGKTGTSSDNTNAWFVGYTPDLLASVWIGNDAQRIPIEIDGNPIGSGTAARIWASFMKKALVNTAPSDFPAPSGITPGVEICANSGALSTVYCPEIKYETYLAGTEPTESCILHQPSMTFPNYDEPDPVFPDENLNPESFNQPEVNQNQPSSNVKRKRQVIVRICSESGMLATENCPQSQVMTEIFTEGEEPQEKCNVH
;
A
#
# COMPACT_ATOMS: atom_id res chain seq x y z
N GLU A 1 -0.91 -2.28 24.22
CA GLU A 1 -1.99 -2.73 23.32
C GLU A 1 -1.70 -2.41 21.85
N ASN A 2 -1.35 -1.16 21.50
CA ASN A 2 -1.08 -0.73 20.12
C ASN A 2 -0.06 -1.61 19.36
N THR A 3 1.07 -1.95 19.99
CA THR A 3 2.07 -2.85 19.39
C THR A 3 1.49 -4.23 19.03
N ALA A 4 0.66 -4.81 19.91
CA ALA A 4 0.06 -6.11 19.67
C ALA A 4 -0.94 -6.08 18.50
N TYR A 5 -1.68 -4.97 18.37
CA TYR A 5 -2.58 -4.75 17.24
C TYR A 5 -1.80 -4.63 15.92
N LEU A 6 -0.73 -3.83 15.89
CA LEU A 6 0.12 -3.69 14.70
C LEU A 6 0.74 -5.02 14.27
N VAL A 7 1.25 -5.81 15.23
CA VAL A 7 1.76 -7.16 14.95
C VAL A 7 0.66 -8.07 14.41
N THR A 8 -0.54 -7.99 14.99
CA THR A 8 -1.69 -8.76 14.50
C THR A 8 -2.04 -8.38 13.06
N ASP A 9 -2.06 -7.09 12.73
CA ASP A 9 -2.37 -6.61 11.39
C ASP A 9 -1.35 -7.10 10.35
N MET A 10 -0.06 -7.06 10.70
CA MET A 10 1.00 -7.67 9.88
C MET A 10 0.81 -9.18 9.69
N LEU A 11 0.45 -9.89 10.76
CA LEU A 11 0.22 -11.35 10.73
C LEU A 11 -1.05 -11.74 9.97
N ARG A 12 -2.08 -10.89 9.90
CA ARG A 12 -3.21 -11.07 8.97
C ARG A 12 -2.74 -11.03 7.53
N GLY A 13 -1.79 -10.14 7.22
CA GLY A 13 -1.16 -10.04 5.91
C GLY A 13 -0.49 -11.35 5.44
N VAL A 14 0.12 -12.11 6.36
CA VAL A 14 0.72 -13.42 6.04
C VAL A 14 -0.32 -14.40 5.48
N ILE A 15 -1.55 -14.35 5.98
CA ILE A 15 -2.64 -15.22 5.54
C ILE A 15 -3.27 -14.69 4.25
N MET A 16 -3.56 -13.38 4.19
CA MET A 16 -4.23 -12.76 3.03
C MET A 16 -3.36 -12.77 1.77
N ARG A 17 -2.09 -12.37 1.92
CA ARG A 17 -1.18 -12.11 0.78
C ARG A 17 0.10 -12.94 0.81
N GLY A 18 0.45 -13.56 1.94
CA GLY A 18 1.73 -14.25 2.14
C GLY A 18 1.71 -15.78 2.11
N THR A 19 2.63 -16.36 2.88
CA THR A 19 2.90 -17.81 2.94
C THR A 19 1.82 -18.61 3.70
N GLY A 20 0.97 -17.93 4.47
CA GLY A 20 -0.04 -18.53 5.33
C GLY A 20 -1.40 -18.75 4.70
N ARG A 21 -1.56 -18.55 3.37
CA ARG A 21 -2.87 -18.67 2.66
C ARG A 21 -3.64 -19.97 2.94
N GLY A 22 -2.94 -21.06 3.26
CA GLY A 22 -3.57 -22.33 3.63
C GLY A 22 -4.38 -22.28 4.94
N ALA A 23 -4.19 -21.24 5.77
CA ALA A 23 -4.87 -21.04 7.04
C ALA A 23 -6.17 -20.23 6.93
N THR A 24 -6.59 -19.82 5.72
CA THR A 24 -7.80 -19.03 5.52
C THR A 24 -9.05 -19.80 5.95
N ILE A 25 -9.88 -19.14 6.75
CA ILE A 25 -11.20 -19.60 7.22
C ILE A 25 -12.19 -18.45 7.12
N ASP A 26 -13.49 -18.71 7.32
CA ASP A 26 -14.57 -17.73 7.15
C ASP A 26 -14.70 -16.75 8.35
N ARG A 27 -13.55 -16.24 8.83
CA ARG A 27 -13.44 -15.25 9.92
C ARG A 27 -12.05 -14.63 9.96
N PRO A 28 -11.87 -13.48 10.65
CA PRO A 28 -10.56 -12.86 10.85
C PRO A 28 -9.57 -13.80 11.53
N VAL A 29 -8.38 -13.93 10.94
CA VAL A 29 -7.29 -14.76 11.44
C VAL A 29 -5.94 -14.07 11.25
N ALA A 30 -5.02 -14.32 12.17
CA ALA A 30 -3.64 -13.88 12.10
C ALA A 30 -2.72 -15.09 12.35
N GLY A 31 -1.57 -15.16 11.70
CA GLY A 31 -0.65 -16.27 11.93
C GLY A 31 0.63 -16.21 11.11
N LYS A 32 1.53 -17.15 11.40
CA LYS A 32 2.85 -17.22 10.76
C LYS A 32 3.23 -18.66 10.46
N THR A 33 3.84 -18.83 9.29
CA THR A 33 4.53 -20.07 8.90
C THR A 33 5.94 -20.13 9.48
N GLY A 34 6.38 -21.31 9.87
CA GLY A 34 7.77 -21.63 10.18
C GLY A 34 8.20 -22.93 9.51
N THR A 35 9.39 -22.97 8.93
CA THR A 35 9.99 -24.17 8.34
C THR A 35 11.45 -24.22 8.77
N SER A 36 11.96 -25.37 9.20
CA SER A 36 13.40 -25.51 9.48
C SER A 36 14.20 -25.67 8.18
N SER A 37 15.45 -25.19 8.16
CA SER A 37 16.28 -25.16 6.95
C SER A 37 16.60 -26.55 6.37
N ASP A 38 16.59 -27.58 7.21
CA ASP A 38 16.78 -28.99 6.88
C ASP A 38 15.47 -29.70 6.51
N ASN A 39 14.34 -28.98 6.42
CA ASN A 39 13.01 -29.51 6.15
C ASN A 39 12.60 -30.65 7.10
N THR A 40 13.07 -30.65 8.34
CA THR A 40 12.66 -31.64 9.36
C THR A 40 11.42 -31.20 10.14
N ASN A 41 11.10 -29.91 10.10
CA ASN A 41 10.01 -29.30 10.85
C ASN A 41 9.19 -28.34 10.00
N ALA A 42 7.87 -28.50 10.03
CA ALA A 42 6.90 -27.55 9.48
C ALA A 42 5.94 -27.08 10.59
N TRP A 43 5.83 -25.76 10.74
CA TRP A 43 5.02 -25.10 11.76
C TRP A 43 4.02 -24.15 11.13
N PHE A 44 2.86 -24.06 11.76
CA PHE A 44 1.96 -22.93 11.63
C PHE A 44 1.41 -22.55 13.01
N VAL A 45 1.61 -21.30 13.40
CA VAL A 45 1.02 -20.73 14.62
C VAL A 45 0.05 -19.66 14.18
N GLY A 46 -1.20 -19.77 14.61
CA GLY A 46 -2.25 -18.82 14.25
C GLY A 46 -3.29 -18.66 15.33
N TYR A 47 -4.05 -17.58 15.23
CA TYR A 47 -5.08 -17.25 16.19
C TYR A 47 -6.22 -16.44 15.56
N THR A 48 -7.37 -16.53 16.23
CA THR A 48 -8.52 -15.62 16.15
C THR A 48 -8.55 -14.79 17.45
N PRO A 49 -9.43 -13.80 17.60
CA PRO A 49 -9.61 -13.13 18.90
C PRO A 49 -9.97 -14.11 20.04
N ASP A 50 -10.61 -15.23 19.72
CA ASP A 50 -11.17 -16.18 20.69
C ASP A 50 -10.28 -17.40 20.97
N LEU A 51 -9.42 -17.79 20.03
CA LEU A 51 -8.66 -19.03 20.12
C LEU A 51 -7.32 -18.94 19.38
N LEU A 52 -6.26 -19.35 20.07
CA LEU A 52 -4.92 -19.58 19.53
C LEU A 52 -4.67 -21.09 19.39
N ALA A 53 -4.06 -21.48 18.28
CA ALA A 53 -3.60 -22.85 18.08
C ALA A 53 -2.26 -22.88 17.32
N SER A 54 -1.50 -23.94 17.56
CA SER A 54 -0.23 -24.22 16.88
C SER A 54 -0.27 -25.62 16.30
N VAL A 55 0.21 -25.78 15.08
CA VAL A 55 0.38 -27.06 14.41
C VAL A 55 1.84 -27.24 14.06
N TRP A 56 2.37 -28.39 14.46
CA TRP A 56 3.69 -28.87 14.09
C TRP A 56 3.57 -30.17 13.33
N ILE A 57 4.41 -30.33 12.31
CA ILE A 57 4.64 -31.58 11.60
C ILE A 57 6.15 -31.82 11.64
N GLY A 58 6.53 -33.00 12.11
CA GLY A 58 7.92 -33.41 12.23
C GLY A 58 8.02 -34.87 12.63
N ASN A 59 9.22 -35.42 12.48
CA ASN A 59 9.58 -36.73 13.02
C ASN A 59 10.12 -36.56 14.45
N ASP A 60 9.85 -37.50 15.34
CA ASP A 60 10.34 -37.44 16.74
C ASP A 60 11.86 -37.25 16.83
N ALA A 61 12.61 -37.92 15.95
CA ALA A 61 14.07 -37.82 15.90
C ALA A 61 14.59 -36.54 15.21
N GLN A 62 13.77 -35.85 14.40
CA GLN A 62 14.12 -34.65 13.62
C GLN A 62 15.44 -34.74 12.82
N ARG A 63 15.79 -35.94 12.32
CA ARG A 63 17.02 -36.17 11.54
C ARG A 63 16.81 -36.37 10.05
N ILE A 64 15.57 -36.63 9.65
CA ILE A 64 15.19 -36.95 8.28
C ILE A 64 14.14 -35.92 7.86
N PRO A 65 14.26 -35.34 6.65
CA PRO A 65 13.26 -34.43 6.10
C PRO A 65 11.85 -35.03 6.16
N ILE A 66 10.85 -34.19 6.41
CA ILE A 66 9.45 -34.60 6.37
C ILE A 66 8.95 -34.66 4.93
N GLU A 67 8.50 -35.82 4.49
CA GLU A 67 7.98 -36.07 3.15
C GLU A 67 6.88 -37.15 3.14
N ILE A 68 6.05 -37.15 2.10
CA ILE A 68 5.10 -38.22 1.78
C ILE A 68 5.37 -38.64 0.33
N ASP A 69 5.70 -39.91 0.12
CA ASP A 69 6.00 -40.48 -1.21
C ASP A 69 7.02 -39.64 -2.00
N GLY A 70 8.08 -39.17 -1.33
CA GLY A 70 9.13 -38.32 -1.90
C GLY A 70 8.75 -36.85 -2.13
N ASN A 71 7.56 -36.41 -1.70
CA ASN A 71 7.14 -35.01 -1.77
C ASN A 71 7.36 -34.31 -0.42
N PRO A 72 8.17 -33.22 -0.36
CA PRO A 72 8.43 -32.50 0.88
C PRO A 72 7.16 -31.90 1.50
N ILE A 73 7.05 -31.99 2.82
CA ILE A 73 5.98 -31.36 3.58
C ILE A 73 6.43 -29.97 4.03
N GLY A 74 5.76 -28.93 3.53
CA GLY A 74 6.00 -27.55 3.95
C GLY A 74 5.03 -27.06 5.03
N SER A 75 5.32 -25.87 5.58
CA SER A 75 4.44 -25.16 6.53
C SER A 75 3.05 -24.81 5.97
N GLY A 76 2.87 -24.83 4.65
CA GLY A 76 1.55 -24.75 4.02
C GLY A 76 0.64 -25.93 4.39
N THR A 77 1.19 -27.12 4.59
CA THR A 77 0.42 -28.29 5.07
C THR A 77 0.00 -28.10 6.52
N ALA A 78 0.89 -27.61 7.38
CA ALA A 78 0.57 -27.26 8.77
C ALA A 78 -0.55 -26.21 8.85
N ALA A 79 -0.50 -25.19 7.97
CA ALA A 79 -1.55 -24.17 7.86
C ALA A 79 -2.93 -24.74 7.50
N ARG A 80 -3.00 -25.71 6.58
CA ARG A 80 -4.27 -26.38 6.20
C ARG A 80 -4.84 -27.26 7.30
N ILE A 81 -3.96 -27.96 8.04
CA ILE A 81 -4.36 -28.73 9.22
C ILE A 81 -4.91 -27.79 10.29
N TRP A 82 -4.21 -26.67 10.55
CA TRP A 82 -4.66 -25.63 11.47
C TRP A 82 -6.03 -25.09 11.07
N ALA A 83 -6.26 -24.74 9.81
CA ALA A 83 -7.57 -24.27 9.34
C ALA A 83 -8.67 -25.31 9.56
N SER A 84 -8.39 -26.58 9.25
CA SER A 84 -9.36 -27.68 9.42
C SER A 84 -9.74 -27.88 10.89
N PHE A 85 -8.77 -27.77 11.80
CA PHE A 85 -9.00 -27.80 13.23
C PHE A 85 -9.84 -26.59 13.68
N MET A 86 -9.43 -25.36 13.31
CA MET A 86 -10.08 -24.13 13.75
C MET A 86 -11.52 -24.01 13.27
N LYS A 87 -11.84 -24.45 12.05
CA LYS A 87 -13.22 -24.50 11.54
C LYS A 87 -14.14 -25.36 12.41
N LYS A 88 -13.62 -26.47 12.95
CA LYS A 88 -14.37 -27.35 13.85
C LYS A 88 -14.43 -26.79 15.28
N ALA A 89 -13.30 -26.31 15.79
CA ALA A 89 -13.17 -25.80 17.14
C ALA A 89 -14.06 -24.56 17.38
N LEU A 90 -14.27 -23.74 16.36
CA LEU A 90 -15.01 -22.47 16.44
C LEU A 90 -16.42 -22.53 15.83
N VAL A 91 -16.97 -23.72 15.59
CA VAL A 91 -18.29 -23.86 14.94
C VAL A 91 -19.42 -23.17 15.71
N ASN A 92 -19.32 -23.12 17.05
CA ASN A 92 -20.30 -22.48 17.93
C ASN A 92 -19.88 -21.09 18.42
N THR A 93 -18.76 -20.56 17.91
CA THR A 93 -18.25 -19.23 18.26
C THR A 93 -18.52 -18.29 17.10
N ALA A 94 -19.24 -17.20 17.36
CA ALA A 94 -19.48 -16.17 16.35
C ALA A 94 -18.15 -15.54 15.90
N PRO A 95 -17.94 -15.31 14.59
CA PRO A 95 -16.78 -14.54 14.11
C PRO A 95 -16.71 -13.15 14.76
N SER A 96 -15.51 -12.76 15.16
CA SER A 96 -15.21 -11.44 15.73
C SER A 96 -13.97 -10.86 15.06
N ASP A 97 -13.91 -9.53 14.96
CA ASP A 97 -12.72 -8.80 14.52
C ASP A 97 -11.74 -8.61 15.68
N PHE A 98 -10.47 -8.39 15.34
CA PHE A 98 -9.46 -7.99 16.33
C PHE A 98 -9.76 -6.58 16.84
N PRO A 99 -9.92 -6.37 18.16
CA PRO A 99 -10.28 -5.06 18.69
C PRO A 99 -9.13 -4.07 18.48
N ALA A 100 -9.43 -2.97 17.79
CA ALA A 100 -8.48 -1.89 17.57
C ALA A 100 -8.38 -0.98 18.82
N PRO A 101 -7.19 -0.80 19.40
CA PRO A 101 -7.00 0.12 20.51
C PRO A 101 -6.99 1.59 20.04
N SER A 102 -7.16 2.52 20.98
CA SER A 102 -7.04 3.96 20.70
C SER A 102 -5.61 4.34 20.26
N GLY A 103 -5.50 5.34 19.38
CA GLY A 103 -4.20 5.81 18.89
C GLY A 103 -3.63 4.95 17.76
N ILE A 104 -4.48 4.22 17.03
CA ILE A 104 -4.14 3.56 15.77
C ILE A 104 -4.77 4.35 14.61
N THR A 105 -4.01 4.55 13.55
CA THR A 105 -4.45 5.11 12.27
C THR A 105 -4.47 3.99 11.23
N PRO A 106 -5.60 3.29 11.02
CA PRO A 106 -5.69 2.22 10.04
C PRO A 106 -5.90 2.77 8.62
N GLY A 107 -5.52 1.98 7.61
CA GLY A 107 -5.91 2.24 6.22
C GLY A 107 -5.22 3.44 5.57
N VAL A 108 -3.99 3.76 5.99
CA VAL A 108 -3.18 4.79 5.33
C VAL A 108 -2.74 4.27 3.97
N GLU A 109 -3.10 4.99 2.91
CA GLU A 109 -2.70 4.68 1.54
C GLU A 109 -1.25 5.10 1.30
N ILE A 110 -0.38 4.11 1.08
CA ILE A 110 1.05 4.30 0.84
C ILE A 110 1.47 3.72 -0.50
N CYS A 111 2.52 4.30 -1.07
CA CYS A 111 3.23 3.71 -2.19
C CYS A 111 3.93 2.43 -1.72
N ALA A 112 3.71 1.32 -2.42
CA ALA A 112 4.31 0.03 -2.08
C ALA A 112 5.85 0.03 -2.12
N ASN A 113 6.45 0.93 -2.91
CA ASN A 113 7.90 1.01 -3.12
C ASN A 113 8.58 2.03 -2.20
N SER A 114 7.97 3.20 -2.00
CA SER A 114 8.60 4.27 -1.21
C SER A 114 8.19 4.28 0.25
N GLY A 115 7.06 3.67 0.63
CA GLY A 115 6.48 3.76 1.97
C GLY A 115 5.91 5.14 2.34
N ALA A 116 6.03 6.12 1.44
CA ALA A 116 5.43 7.45 1.55
C ALA A 116 3.95 7.40 1.13
N LEU A 117 3.20 8.47 1.41
CA LEU A 117 1.80 8.56 0.97
C LEU A 117 1.68 8.35 -0.54
N SER A 118 0.75 7.51 -0.97
CA SER A 118 0.59 7.22 -2.40
C SER A 118 0.12 8.45 -3.16
N THR A 119 0.57 8.56 -4.40
CA THR A 119 0.03 9.48 -5.41
C THR A 119 -0.65 8.67 -6.51
N VAL A 120 -1.39 9.35 -7.38
CA VAL A 120 -2.01 8.76 -8.58
C VAL A 120 -1.01 8.10 -9.54
N TYR A 121 0.28 8.41 -9.41
CA TYR A 121 1.33 7.83 -10.24
C TYR A 121 1.89 6.53 -9.67
N CYS A 122 1.54 6.17 -8.43
CA CYS A 122 2.05 4.95 -7.81
C CYS A 122 1.45 3.72 -8.49
N PRO A 123 2.27 2.84 -9.10
CA PRO A 123 1.77 1.68 -9.83
C PRO A 123 1.20 0.61 -8.90
N GLU A 124 1.70 0.56 -7.66
CA GLU A 124 1.19 -0.31 -6.61
C GLU A 124 1.00 0.51 -5.33
N ILE A 125 -0.23 0.45 -4.80
CA ILE A 125 -0.62 1.08 -3.54
C ILE A 125 -0.87 0.00 -2.49
N LYS A 126 -0.54 0.30 -1.23
CA LYS A 126 -0.83 -0.55 -0.07
C LYS A 126 -1.59 0.25 0.97
N TYR A 127 -2.46 -0.45 1.70
CA TYR A 127 -3.12 0.07 2.88
C TYR A 127 -2.40 -0.50 4.10
N GLU A 128 -1.84 0.37 4.93
CA GLU A 128 -1.13 -0.05 6.14
C GLU A 128 -1.68 0.67 7.38
N THR A 129 -1.42 0.06 8.53
CA THR A 129 -1.85 0.55 9.83
C THR A 129 -0.66 1.17 10.57
N TYR A 130 -0.84 2.36 11.13
CA TYR A 130 0.19 3.10 11.86
C TYR A 130 -0.23 3.37 13.30
N LEU A 131 0.76 3.60 14.18
CA LEU A 131 0.51 4.31 15.43
C LEU A 131 0.22 5.78 15.09
N ALA A 132 -0.79 6.39 15.70
CA ALA A 132 -1.14 7.78 15.43
C ALA A 132 0.07 8.71 15.64
N GLY A 133 0.35 9.54 14.63
CA GLY A 133 1.52 10.42 14.57
C GLY A 133 2.79 9.75 14.01
N THR A 134 2.74 8.48 13.59
CA THR A 134 3.86 7.79 12.94
C THR A 134 3.60 7.50 11.46
N GLU A 135 2.40 7.79 10.98
CA GLU A 135 2.07 7.73 9.56
C GLU A 135 2.96 8.66 8.72
N PRO A 136 3.31 8.26 7.47
CA PRO A 136 4.05 9.14 6.58
C PRO A 136 3.26 10.41 6.30
N THR A 137 3.96 11.55 6.32
CA THR A 137 3.37 12.87 6.04
C THR A 137 3.69 13.35 4.63
N GLU A 138 4.75 12.82 4.02
CA GLU A 138 5.20 13.19 2.68
C GLU A 138 4.59 12.29 1.60
N SER A 139 4.37 12.87 0.42
CA SER A 139 3.91 12.16 -0.78
C SER A 139 5.04 11.42 -1.47
N CYS A 140 4.71 10.33 -2.17
CA CYS A 140 5.67 9.56 -2.96
C CYS A 140 6.33 10.42 -4.05
N ILE A 141 7.66 10.47 -4.02
CA ILE A 141 8.49 11.12 -5.04
C ILE A 141 9.10 10.14 -6.04
N LEU A 142 9.01 8.82 -5.79
CA LEU A 142 9.58 7.81 -6.68
C LEU A 142 8.79 7.63 -7.97
N HIS A 143 7.48 7.89 -7.92
CA HIS A 143 6.60 7.81 -9.08
C HIS A 143 6.07 9.20 -9.38
N GLN A 144 6.63 9.78 -10.43
CA GLN A 144 6.26 11.07 -10.99
C GLN A 144 5.79 10.84 -12.42
N PRO A 145 4.99 11.76 -12.98
CA PRO A 145 4.67 11.70 -14.40
C PRO A 145 5.99 11.76 -15.16
N SER A 146 6.22 10.81 -16.07
CA SER A 146 7.31 10.96 -17.03
C SER A 146 7.04 12.25 -17.78
N MET A 147 7.86 13.28 -17.55
CA MET A 147 7.86 14.44 -18.43
C MET A 147 8.40 13.96 -19.77
N THR A 148 7.53 13.46 -20.64
CA THR A 148 7.81 13.44 -22.07
C THR A 148 7.80 14.90 -22.49
N PHE A 149 8.95 15.54 -22.40
CA PHE A 149 9.16 16.78 -23.13
C PHE A 149 8.96 16.44 -24.61
N PRO A 150 8.13 17.20 -25.35
CA PRO A 150 8.20 17.16 -26.81
C PRO A 150 9.67 17.35 -27.20
N ASN A 151 10.20 16.51 -28.10
CA ASN A 151 11.50 16.77 -28.71
C ASN A 151 11.42 18.12 -29.42
N TYR A 152 11.88 19.18 -28.77
CA TYR A 152 12.16 20.46 -29.43
C TYR A 152 13.55 20.33 -30.09
N ASP A 153 13.60 19.63 -31.23
CA ASP A 153 14.71 19.71 -32.19
C ASP A 153 14.61 20.98 -33.06
N GLU A 154 13.93 22.03 -32.60
CA GLU A 154 14.04 23.35 -33.20
C GLU A 154 15.12 24.14 -32.45
N PRO A 155 16.10 24.73 -33.16
CA PRO A 155 17.15 25.51 -32.51
C PRO A 155 16.54 26.70 -31.78
N ASP A 156 16.91 26.85 -30.50
CA ASP A 156 16.45 27.94 -29.63
C ASP A 156 16.64 29.30 -30.32
N PRO A 157 15.66 30.22 -30.23
CA PRO A 157 15.87 31.59 -30.64
C PRO A 157 16.98 32.21 -29.79
N VAL A 158 18.04 32.69 -30.46
CA VAL A 158 19.15 33.40 -29.83
C VAL A 158 18.63 34.71 -29.23
N PHE A 159 18.46 34.74 -27.91
CA PHE A 159 18.22 35.99 -27.19
C PHE A 159 19.56 36.71 -26.98
N PRO A 160 19.65 38.03 -27.25
CA PRO A 160 20.86 38.80 -26.96
C PRO A 160 21.11 38.84 -25.45
N ASP A 161 22.35 38.56 -25.08
CA ASP A 161 22.85 38.49 -23.71
C ASP A 161 22.72 39.85 -23.00
N GLU A 162 21.79 39.96 -22.05
CA GLU A 162 21.66 41.14 -21.19
C GLU A 162 21.75 40.71 -19.72
N ASN A 163 22.98 40.82 -19.20
CA ASN A 163 23.40 40.89 -17.79
C ASN A 163 22.30 40.72 -16.73
N LEU A 164 22.21 39.53 -16.12
CA LEU A 164 21.55 39.35 -14.83
C LEU A 164 22.51 38.71 -13.80
N ASN A 165 22.72 39.49 -12.75
CA ASN A 165 23.56 39.27 -11.57
C ASN A 165 23.14 38.00 -10.79
N PRO A 166 24.06 37.11 -10.33
CA PRO A 166 23.69 35.81 -9.75
C PRO A 166 23.23 35.83 -8.27
N GLU A 167 22.79 36.96 -7.73
CA GLU A 167 22.31 37.05 -6.34
C GLU A 167 20.79 37.34 -6.27
N SER A 168 19.95 36.31 -6.39
CA SER A 168 18.62 36.27 -5.74
C SER A 168 17.86 34.95 -6.03
N PHE A 169 18.38 33.82 -5.56
CA PHE A 169 17.52 32.64 -5.34
C PHE A 169 17.26 32.50 -3.84
N ASN A 170 16.31 33.30 -3.35
CA ASN A 170 15.68 33.01 -2.05
C ASN A 170 14.73 31.81 -2.24
N GLN A 171 15.05 30.69 -1.61
CA GLN A 171 14.13 29.57 -1.44
C GLN A 171 12.93 30.03 -0.58
N PRO A 172 11.68 29.67 -0.92
CA PRO A 172 10.56 29.93 -0.02
C PRO A 172 10.66 29.02 1.21
N GLU A 173 10.67 29.64 2.39
CA GLU A 173 10.59 28.95 3.68
C GLU A 173 9.26 28.18 3.79
N VAL A 174 9.34 26.86 3.96
CA VAL A 174 8.19 26.00 4.23
C VAL A 174 7.74 26.24 5.68
N ASN A 175 6.61 26.92 5.83
CA ASN A 175 5.97 27.15 7.13
C ASN A 175 5.38 25.82 7.68
N GLN A 176 6.04 25.25 8.68
CA GLN A 176 5.72 23.94 9.28
C GLN A 176 4.59 23.95 10.32
N ASN A 177 3.73 24.96 10.37
CA ASN A 177 2.69 25.03 11.39
C ASN A 177 1.28 24.99 10.80
N GLN A 178 0.75 23.78 10.54
CA GLN A 178 -0.69 23.55 10.52
C GLN A 178 -1.08 22.24 11.21
N PRO A 179 -2.07 22.25 12.12
CA PRO A 179 -2.40 21.13 12.98
C PRO A 179 -3.13 20.01 12.23
N SER A 180 -2.81 18.78 12.64
CA SER A 180 -3.39 17.51 12.21
C SER A 180 -4.89 17.45 12.49
N SER A 181 -5.68 17.85 11.49
CA SER A 181 -7.12 17.57 11.48
C SER A 181 -7.37 16.23 10.80
N ASN A 182 -8.22 15.42 11.42
CA ASN A 182 -8.76 14.14 10.94
C ASN A 182 -9.62 14.35 9.67
N VAL A 183 -9.00 14.82 8.58
CA VAL A 183 -9.64 14.97 7.29
C VAL A 183 -9.59 13.61 6.62
N LYS A 184 -10.76 12.99 6.42
CA LYS A 184 -10.90 11.91 5.43
C LYS A 184 -10.36 12.46 4.11
N ARG A 185 -9.13 12.07 3.74
CA ARG A 185 -8.50 12.57 2.52
C ARG A 185 -9.29 12.02 1.34
N LYS A 186 -9.82 12.93 0.54
CA LYS A 186 -10.44 12.63 -0.74
C LYS A 186 -9.35 12.10 -1.68
N ARG A 187 -9.70 11.15 -2.54
CA ARG A 187 -8.76 10.55 -3.49
C ARG A 187 -8.27 11.60 -4.48
N GLN A 188 -7.15 11.35 -5.15
CA GLN A 188 -6.69 12.21 -6.24
C GLN A 188 -7.03 11.56 -7.59
N VAL A 189 -7.32 12.38 -8.59
CA VAL A 189 -7.66 11.97 -9.96
C VAL A 189 -6.77 12.69 -10.96
N ILE A 190 -6.42 11.98 -12.04
CA ILE A 190 -5.66 12.53 -13.16
C ILE A 190 -6.66 12.97 -14.22
N VAL A 191 -6.61 14.25 -14.60
CA VAL A 191 -7.56 14.82 -15.55
C VAL A 191 -6.82 15.53 -16.67
N ARG A 192 -7.28 15.31 -17.91
CA ARG A 192 -6.78 16.05 -19.08
C ARG A 192 -7.53 17.37 -19.19
N ILE A 193 -6.80 18.46 -19.13
CA ILE A 193 -7.34 19.82 -19.24
C ILE A 193 -6.71 20.56 -20.41
N CYS A 194 -7.41 21.57 -20.91
CA CYS A 194 -6.88 22.50 -21.89
C CYS A 194 -6.07 23.58 -21.16
N SER A 195 -4.78 23.74 -21.48
CA SER A 195 -3.89 24.72 -20.83
C SER A 195 -4.31 26.17 -21.02
N GLU A 196 -5.11 26.46 -22.05
CA GLU A 196 -5.63 27.80 -22.32
C GLU A 196 -6.91 28.11 -21.54
N SER A 197 -7.77 27.12 -21.29
CA SER A 197 -9.09 27.33 -20.67
C SER A 197 -9.21 26.80 -19.24
N GLY A 198 -8.29 25.93 -18.79
CA GLY A 198 -8.37 25.22 -17.51
C GLY A 198 -9.50 24.19 -17.41
N MET A 199 -10.27 23.98 -18.49
CA MET A 199 -11.41 23.06 -18.54
C MET A 199 -11.03 21.69 -19.11
N LEU A 200 -11.93 20.70 -18.99
CA LEU A 200 -11.73 19.36 -19.53
C LEU A 200 -11.39 19.43 -21.02
N ALA A 201 -10.24 18.89 -21.41
CA ALA A 201 -9.82 18.87 -22.80
C ALA A 201 -10.81 18.04 -23.64
N THR A 202 -11.20 18.58 -24.80
CA THR A 202 -12.04 17.91 -25.80
C THR A 202 -11.18 17.39 -26.94
N GLU A 203 -11.80 16.66 -27.88
CA GLU A 203 -11.14 16.21 -29.11
C GLU A 203 -10.74 17.36 -30.05
N ASN A 204 -11.36 18.54 -29.89
CA ASN A 204 -11.03 19.74 -30.65
C ASN A 204 -9.79 20.47 -30.11
N CYS A 205 -9.40 20.22 -28.86
CA CYS A 205 -8.22 20.85 -28.28
C CYS A 205 -6.94 20.39 -29.01
N PRO A 206 -6.11 21.32 -29.52
CA PRO A 206 -4.81 20.99 -30.08
C PRO A 206 -3.98 20.20 -29.06
N GLN A 207 -3.26 19.16 -29.50
CA GLN A 207 -2.46 18.33 -28.57
C GLN A 207 -1.42 19.15 -27.81
N SER A 208 -0.89 20.22 -28.40
CA SER A 208 0.02 21.18 -27.75
C SER A 208 -0.62 21.96 -26.60
N GLN A 209 -1.96 22.03 -26.57
CA GLN A 209 -2.75 22.72 -25.54
C GLN A 209 -3.46 21.74 -24.59
N VAL A 210 -3.22 20.43 -24.71
CA VAL A 210 -3.77 19.45 -23.77
C VAL A 210 -2.69 19.07 -22.77
N MET A 211 -2.92 19.40 -21.50
CA MET A 211 -2.06 18.99 -20.40
C MET A 211 -2.81 18.08 -19.43
N THR A 212 -2.05 17.39 -18.59
CA THR A 212 -2.60 16.51 -17.56
C THR A 212 -2.30 17.11 -16.20
N GLU A 213 -3.31 17.30 -15.37
CA GLU A 213 -3.19 17.85 -14.02
C GLU A 213 -3.88 16.92 -13.00
N ILE A 214 -3.45 17.01 -11.74
CA ILE A 214 -3.99 16.22 -10.64
C ILE A 214 -4.94 17.08 -9.84
N PHE A 215 -6.15 16.56 -9.62
CA PHE A 215 -7.15 17.18 -8.76
C PHE A 215 -7.47 16.28 -7.59
N THR A 216 -7.96 16.87 -6.51
CA THR A 216 -8.69 16.13 -5.49
C THR A 216 -10.05 15.73 -6.05
N GLU A 217 -10.47 14.49 -5.85
CA GLU A 217 -11.73 13.94 -6.36
C GLU A 217 -12.92 14.81 -5.95
N GLY A 218 -13.64 15.30 -6.97
CA GLY A 218 -14.76 16.24 -6.85
C GLY A 218 -14.37 17.72 -6.93
N GLU A 219 -13.07 18.04 -7.06
CA GLU A 219 -12.54 19.40 -7.25
C GLU A 219 -12.00 19.61 -8.67
N GLU A 220 -12.02 18.57 -9.52
CA GLU A 220 -11.68 18.69 -10.94
C GLU A 220 -12.71 19.51 -11.74
N PRO A 221 -12.27 20.22 -12.80
CA PRO A 221 -13.19 20.92 -13.71
C PRO A 221 -14.19 19.93 -14.31
N GLN A 222 -15.47 20.31 -14.28
CA GLN A 222 -16.57 19.48 -14.79
C GLN A 222 -17.00 19.88 -16.19
N GLU A 223 -16.63 21.09 -16.62
CA GLU A 223 -17.00 21.65 -17.91
C GLU A 223 -15.96 21.31 -18.98
N LYS A 224 -16.46 21.07 -20.20
CA LYS A 224 -15.64 20.82 -21.38
C LYS A 224 -15.12 22.12 -21.96
N CYS A 225 -13.88 22.09 -22.47
CA CYS A 225 -13.27 23.20 -23.18
C CYS A 225 -14.22 23.75 -24.26
N ASN A 226 -14.38 25.06 -24.27
CA ASN A 226 -15.23 25.81 -25.20
C ASN A 226 -14.42 26.80 -26.07
N VAL A 227 -13.09 26.73 -26.02
CA VAL A 227 -12.17 27.58 -26.80
C VAL A 227 -11.91 27.01 -28.19
N HIS A 228 -11.92 25.68 -28.32
CA HIS A 228 -11.68 24.92 -29.55
C HIS A 228 -12.87 23.98 -29.82
#